data_AF-A0A5E8CHN0-F1
#
_entry.id   AF-A0A5E8CHN0-F1
#
_cell.length_a   1.000
_cell.length_b   1.000
_cell.length_c   1.000
_cell.angle_alpha   90.00
_cell.angle_beta   90.00
_cell.angle_gamma   90.00
#
_symmetry.space_group_name_H-M   'P 1'
#
loop_
_entity.id
_entity.type
_entity.pdbx_description
1 polymer ?
#
loop_
_entity_poly.entity_id
_entity_poly.type
_entity_poly.pdbx_seq_one_letter_code
_entity_poly.pdbx_strand_id
1 'polypeptide(L)'
;MLDLKLLKQFQEKKKKLKKNNYKKVLKTCHKKIMLVSKTGASNCWFIVPELTFGLPLYDIEECSKYINKKLKKNGLNVDYYKPNVLFISWNNLAN
;
A
#
# COMPACT_ATOMS: atom_id res chain seq x y z
N MET A 1 -4.63 9.58 -37.99
CA MET A 1 -3.22 9.78 -37.58
C MET A 1 -3.12 9.53 -36.08
N LEU A 2 -2.19 8.71 -35.62
CA LEU A 2 -2.03 8.38 -34.19
C LEU A 2 -1.42 9.60 -33.47
N ASP A 3 -2.17 10.24 -32.56
CA ASP A 3 -1.69 11.43 -31.84
C ASP A 3 -0.89 11.04 -30.58
N LEU A 4 0.41 11.34 -30.60
CA LEU A 4 1.33 11.10 -29.47
C LEU A 4 0.89 11.80 -28.17
N LYS A 5 0.25 12.97 -28.26
CA LYS A 5 -0.21 13.72 -27.09
C LYS A 5 -1.35 12.98 -26.39
N LEU A 6 -2.31 12.48 -27.16
CA LEU A 6 -3.42 11.69 -26.67
C LEU A 6 -2.95 10.38 -26.00
N LEU A 7 -1.97 9.70 -26.59
CA LEU A 7 -1.38 8.48 -26.00
C LEU A 7 -0.74 8.73 -24.63
N LYS A 8 0.02 9.83 -24.50
CA LYS A 8 0.62 10.24 -23.21
C LYS A 8 -0.46 10.54 -22.16
N GLN A 9 -1.53 11.22 -22.52
CA GLN A 9 -2.65 11.49 -21.60
C GLN A 9 -3.31 10.21 -21.08
N PHE A 10 -3.52 9.21 -21.94
CA PHE A 10 -4.07 7.91 -21.51
C PHE A 10 -3.14 7.17 -20.55
N GLN A 11 -1.83 7.18 -20.82
CA GLN A 11 -0.80 6.61 -19.93
C GLN A 11 -0.82 7.26 -18.54
N GLU A 12 -0.88 8.60 -18.48
CA GLU A 12 -0.94 9.34 -17.22
C GLU A 12 -2.22 9.05 -16.43
N LYS A 13 -3.38 9.00 -17.11
CA LYS A 13 -4.66 8.63 -16.49
C LYS A 13 -4.58 7.23 -15.87
N LYS A 14 -4.03 6.24 -16.59
CA LYS A 14 -3.82 4.87 -16.07
C LYS A 14 -2.91 4.85 -14.84
N LYS A 15 -1.78 5.56 -14.87
CA LYS A 15 -0.87 5.67 -13.72
C LYS A 15 -1.55 6.32 -12.51
N LYS A 16 -2.34 7.38 -12.72
CA LYS A 16 -3.09 8.06 -11.66
C LYS A 16 -4.14 7.15 -11.03
N LEU A 17 -4.90 6.41 -11.84
CA LEU A 17 -5.88 5.43 -11.36
C LEU A 17 -5.22 4.34 -10.52
N LYS A 18 -4.13 3.74 -11.03
CA LYS A 18 -3.35 2.72 -10.31
C LYS A 18 -2.89 3.23 -8.93
N LYS A 19 -2.32 4.43 -8.89
CA LYS A 19 -1.88 5.06 -7.63
C LYS A 19 -3.05 5.33 -6.68
N ASN A 20 -4.22 5.70 -7.20
CA ASN A 20 -5.42 5.88 -6.38
C ASN A 20 -5.92 4.56 -5.79
N ASN A 21 -5.83 3.46 -6.52
CA ASN A 21 -6.19 2.13 -6.02
C ASN A 21 -5.28 1.73 -4.86
N TYR A 22 -3.96 1.87 -5.03
CA TYR A 22 -2.99 1.59 -3.97
C TYR A 22 -3.19 2.46 -2.72
N LYS A 23 -3.59 3.73 -2.89
CA LYS A 23 -3.97 4.58 -1.75
C LYS A 23 -5.17 4.04 -0.98
N LYS A 24 -6.15 3.41 -1.63
CA LYS A 24 -7.30 2.81 -0.92
C LYS A 24 -6.85 1.64 -0.05
N VAL A 25 -6.00 0.75 -0.58
CA VAL A 25 -5.44 -0.37 0.18
C VAL A 25 -4.58 0.13 1.36
N LEU A 26 -3.75 1.15 1.12
CA LEU A 26 -2.97 1.80 2.17
C LEU A 26 -3.85 2.36 3.30
N LYS A 27 -5.00 2.97 2.97
CA LYS A 27 -5.95 3.44 3.99
C LYS A 27 -6.47 2.30 4.86
N THR A 28 -6.74 1.13 4.27
CA THR A 28 -7.14 -0.07 5.03
C THR A 28 -6.02 -0.54 5.95
N CYS A 29 -4.76 -0.52 5.47
CA CYS A 29 -3.59 -0.83 6.29
C CYS A 29 -3.47 0.12 7.48
N HIS A 30 -3.59 1.44 7.27
CA HIS A 30 -3.56 2.43 8.36
C HIS A 30 -4.67 2.21 9.39
N LYS A 31 -5.90 1.86 8.95
CA LYS A 31 -7.00 1.52 9.86
C LYS A 31 -6.66 0.30 10.71
N LYS A 32 -6.05 -0.74 10.12
CA LYS A 32 -5.60 -1.92 10.86
C LYS A 32 -4.55 -1.57 11.91
N ILE A 33 -3.52 -0.81 11.54
CA ILE A 33 -2.49 -0.32 12.46
C ILE A 33 -3.14 0.42 13.64
N MET A 34 -4.03 1.38 13.37
CA MET A 34 -4.70 2.17 14.40
C MET A 34 -5.62 1.35 15.29
N LEU A 35 -6.27 0.31 14.75
CA LEU A 35 -7.10 -0.59 15.54
C LEU A 35 -6.23 -1.43 16.48
N VAL A 36 -5.13 -1.98 15.97
CA VAL A 36 -4.20 -2.81 16.75
C VAL A 36 -3.48 -1.97 17.81
N SER A 37 -3.06 -0.74 17.50
CA SER A 37 -2.41 0.13 18.48
C SER A 37 -3.28 0.45 19.69
N LYS A 38 -4.62 0.52 19.51
CA LYS A 38 -5.57 0.72 20.62
C LYS A 38 -5.64 -0.46 21.58
N THR A 39 -5.17 -1.63 21.19
CA THR A 39 -5.10 -2.82 22.05
C THR A 39 -3.84 -2.85 22.92
N GLY A 40 -2.92 -1.89 22.75
CA GLY A 40 -1.62 -1.85 23.42
C GLY A 40 -0.49 -2.57 22.67
N ALA A 41 -0.80 -3.27 21.58
CA ALA A 41 0.21 -3.88 20.72
C ALA A 41 1.00 -2.84 19.92
N SER A 42 2.30 -3.11 19.71
CA SER A 42 3.24 -2.24 18.98
C SER A 42 3.59 -2.75 17.57
N ASN A 43 2.93 -3.83 17.13
CA ASN A 43 3.13 -4.44 15.83
C ASN A 43 1.84 -5.09 15.29
N CYS A 44 1.81 -5.35 13.98
CA CYS A 44 0.74 -6.13 13.36
C CYS A 44 1.18 -6.72 12.02
N TRP A 45 0.50 -7.80 11.62
CA TRP A 45 0.58 -8.35 10.28
C TRP A 45 -0.50 -7.76 9.38
N PHE A 46 -0.13 -7.35 8.17
CA PHE A 46 -1.05 -6.90 7.14
C PHE A 46 -0.83 -7.72 5.86
N ILE A 47 -1.89 -8.38 5.39
CA ILE A 47 -1.90 -9.11 4.14
C ILE A 47 -2.56 -8.20 3.11
N VAL A 48 -1.83 -7.89 2.04
CA VAL A 48 -2.37 -7.13 0.91
C VAL A 48 -3.39 -8.03 0.20
N PRO A 49 -4.67 -7.62 0.15
CA PRO A 49 -5.71 -8.44 -0.45
C PRO A 49 -5.51 -8.54 -1.96
N GLU A 50 -5.88 -9.66 -2.57
CA GLU A 50 -5.82 -9.82 -4.03
C GLU A 50 -6.95 -9.08 -4.73
N LEU A 51 -8.12 -9.07 -4.08
CA LEU A 51 -9.32 -8.41 -4.53
C LEU A 51 -9.80 -7.44 -3.47
N THR A 52 -10.23 -6.25 -3.89
CA THR A 52 -10.85 -5.28 -3.00
C THR A 52 -12.11 -4.77 -3.67
N PHE A 53 -13.25 -4.85 -2.98
CA PHE A 53 -14.52 -4.42 -3.54
C PHE A 53 -14.46 -2.96 -4.02
N GLY A 54 -14.89 -2.71 -5.26
CA GLY A 54 -14.82 -1.39 -5.88
C GLY A 54 -13.41 -0.95 -6.31
N LEU A 55 -12.45 -1.88 -6.45
CA LEU A 55 -11.18 -1.70 -7.13
C LEU A 55 -11.04 -2.68 -8.30
N PRO A 56 -10.45 -2.27 -9.44
CA PRO A 56 -10.07 -3.20 -10.49
C PRO A 56 -8.93 -4.09 -10.00
N LEU A 57 -8.71 -5.23 -10.67
CA LEU A 57 -7.56 -6.09 -10.43
C LEU A 57 -6.26 -5.29 -10.48
N TYR A 58 -5.34 -5.60 -9.58
CA TYR A 58 -4.06 -4.93 -9.47
C TYR A 58 -2.95 -5.93 -9.15
N ASP A 59 -1.72 -5.54 -9.52
CA ASP A 59 -0.53 -6.28 -9.14
C ASP A 59 -0.30 -6.16 -7.63
N ILE A 60 -0.38 -7.30 -6.95
CA ILE A 60 -0.31 -7.41 -5.49
C ILE A 60 1.12 -7.14 -5.01
N GLU A 61 2.14 -7.59 -5.74
CA GLU A 61 3.54 -7.36 -5.39
C GLU A 61 3.87 -5.87 -5.48
N GLU A 62 3.44 -5.19 -6.55
CA GLU A 62 3.65 -3.76 -6.72
C GLU A 62 2.84 -2.94 -5.70
N CYS A 63 1.63 -3.37 -5.36
CA CYS A 63 0.84 -2.76 -4.28
C CYS A 63 1.54 -2.91 -2.93
N SER A 64 2.05 -4.11 -2.62
CA SER A 64 2.79 -4.40 -1.39
C SER A 64 4.06 -3.56 -1.27
N LYS A 65 4.85 -3.46 -2.35
CA LYS A 65 6.02 -2.59 -2.44
C LYS A 65 5.66 -1.11 -2.25
N TYR A 66 4.55 -0.66 -2.83
CA TYR A 66 4.05 0.70 -2.66
C TYR A 66 3.69 1.00 -1.19
N ILE A 67 2.95 0.10 -0.54
CA ILE A 67 2.55 0.24 0.86
C ILE A 67 3.79 0.24 1.76
N ASN A 68 4.68 -0.74 1.58
CA ASN A 68 5.95 -0.84 2.31
C ASN A 68 6.74 0.48 2.25
N LYS A 69 6.99 1.00 1.03
CA LYS A 69 7.72 2.27 0.84
C LYS A 69 7.02 3.44 1.53
N LYS A 70 5.69 3.47 1.53
CA LYS A 70 4.92 4.59 2.09
C LYS A 70 4.88 4.55 3.62
N LEU A 71 4.79 3.35 4.22
CA LEU A 71 4.86 3.16 5.67
C LEU A 71 6.26 3.46 6.20
N LYS A 72 7.32 2.97 5.54
CA LYS A 72 8.72 3.32 5.89
C LYS A 72 8.98 4.82 5.85
N LYS A 73 8.43 5.52 4.85
CA LYS A 73 8.52 7.00 4.77
C LYS A 73 7.86 7.70 5.96
N ASN A 74 6.90 7.06 6.63
CA ASN A 74 6.24 7.60 7.81
C ASN A 74 6.96 7.22 9.12
N GLY A 75 8.14 6.59 9.06
CA GLY A 75 8.92 6.19 10.24
C GLY A 75 8.55 4.83 10.84
N LEU A 76 7.71 4.04 10.16
CA LEU A 76 7.36 2.70 10.61
C LEU A 76 8.41 1.67 10.16
N ASN A 77 8.71 0.71 11.02
CA ASN A 77 9.49 -0.46 10.63
C ASN A 77 8.58 -1.44 9.90
N VAL A 78 8.99 -1.85 8.70
CA VAL A 78 8.19 -2.74 7.83
C VAL A 78 9.06 -3.79 7.18
N ASP A 79 8.73 -5.06 7.43
CA ASP A 79 9.34 -6.20 6.76
C ASP A 79 8.35 -6.77 5.73
N TYR A 80 8.84 -6.93 4.50
CA TYR A 80 8.05 -7.42 3.39
C TYR A 80 8.38 -8.88 3.10
N TYR A 81 7.38 -9.73 3.27
CA TYR A 81 7.43 -11.15 2.95
C TYR A 81 6.60 -11.39 1.69
N LYS A 82 7.26 -11.91 0.65
CA LYS A 82 6.60 -12.15 -0.64
C LYS A 82 5.49 -13.20 -0.52
N PRO A 83 4.41 -13.08 -1.32
CA PRO A 83 4.15 -12.02 -2.30
C PRO A 83 3.44 -10.79 -1.72
N ASN A 84 2.76 -10.90 -0.58
CA ASN A 84 1.75 -9.92 -0.17
C ASN A 84 1.68 -9.67 1.34
N VAL A 85 2.66 -10.15 2.12
CA VAL A 85 2.62 -10.06 3.58
C VAL A 85 3.56 -8.95 4.06
N LEU A 86 3.04 -8.08 4.92
CA LEU A 86 3.78 -7.00 5.57
C LEU A 86 3.72 -7.19 7.09
N PHE A 87 4.87 -7.36 7.71
CA PHE A 87 5.01 -7.16 9.15
C PHE A 87 5.30 -5.69 9.40
N ILE A 88 4.53 -5.07 10.29
CA ILE A 88 4.60 -3.64 10.55
C ILE A 88 4.78 -3.45 12.05
N SER A 89 5.78 -2.69 12.47
CA SER A 89 6.00 -2.32 13.85
C SER A 89 6.23 -0.81 14.00
N TRP A 90 5.72 -0.29 15.11
CA TRP A 90 5.86 1.11 15.53
C TRP A 90 6.41 1.20 16.95
N ASN A 91 7.09 0.14 17.39
CA ASN A 91 7.86 0.21 18.61
C ASN A 91 9.09 1.06 18.32
N ASN A 92 9.20 2.21 18.98
CA ASN A 92 10.41 3.01 18.94
C ASN A 92 11.53 2.19 19.58
N LEU A 93 12.31 1.47 18.79
CA LEU A 93 13.66 1.09 19.20
C LEU A 93 14.54 2.34 19.07
N ALA A 94 14.24 3.35 19.88
CA ALA A 94 15.15 4.45 20.17
C ALA A 94 15.72 4.16 21.56
N ASN A 95 16.82 3.42 21.57
CA ASN A 95 17.89 3.63 22.55
C ASN A 95 18.67 4.86 22.10
#